data_AF-A0A538SK21-F1
#
_entry.id   AF-A0A538SK21-F1
#
_cell.length_a   1.000
_cell.length_b   1.000
_cell.length_c   1.000
_cell.angle_alpha   90.00
_cell.angle_beta   90.00
_cell.angle_gamma   90.00
#
_symmetry.space_group_name_H-M   'P 1'
#
loop_
_entity.id
_entity.type
_entity.pdbx_description
1 polymer ?
#
loop_
_entity_poly.entity_id
_entity_poly.type
_entity_poly.pdbx_seq_one_letter_code
_entity_poly.pdbx_strand_id
1 'polypeptide(L)'
;MVIQPDRRLAAAASIAFAAALSASAHANMLTNPSFETGPPVPSGEMQLAVGETAIDGWIVTRAPIELMTDAYWEPAQGTRSLALNATSAPGGIGQTIPTYAGVAYRVDFQLSGEPFTTPAVKWLRLSAAGQHADFSFDSSNNWHWAMGWTPHTWSFTAIASSTTIEFSSLMN
;
A
#
# COMPACT_ATOMS: atom_id res chain seq x y z
N MET A 1 -0.13 4.43 -4.19
CA MET A 1 -0.96 3.19 -4.22
C MET A 1 -2.28 3.45 -4.93
N VAL A 2 -2.94 2.45 -5.50
CA VAL A 2 -4.28 2.56 -6.09
C VAL A 2 -5.13 1.36 -5.71
N ILE A 3 -6.39 1.59 -5.31
CA ILE A 3 -7.39 0.53 -5.13
C ILE A 3 -8.63 0.84 -5.96
N GLN A 4 -9.10 -0.17 -6.69
CA GLN A 4 -10.21 -0.08 -7.62
C GLN A 4 -10.85 -1.46 -7.86
N PRO A 5 -12.11 -1.57 -8.32
CA PRO A 5 -12.69 -2.84 -8.74
C PRO A 5 -11.86 -3.53 -9.85
N ASP A 6 -11.69 -4.85 -9.79
CA ASP A 6 -10.97 -5.63 -10.80
C ASP A 6 -11.85 -5.85 -12.05
N ARG A 7 -11.30 -5.57 -13.23
CA ARG A 7 -12.02 -5.58 -14.52
C ARG A 7 -11.51 -6.63 -15.48
N ARG A 8 -10.89 -7.71 -15.01
CA ARG A 8 -10.66 -8.88 -15.88
C ARG A 8 -12.01 -9.40 -16.38
N LEU A 9 -12.31 -9.10 -17.64
CA LEU A 9 -13.54 -9.47 -18.32
C LEU A 9 -13.79 -10.97 -18.15
N ALA A 10 -14.86 -11.34 -17.43
CA ALA A 10 -15.44 -12.66 -17.61
C ALA A 10 -15.92 -12.74 -19.05
N ALA A 11 -15.24 -13.52 -19.89
CA ALA A 11 -15.64 -13.74 -21.26
C ALA A 11 -16.98 -14.52 -21.28
N ALA A 12 -18.09 -13.80 -21.37
CA ALA A 12 -19.38 -14.36 -21.75
C ALA A 12 -19.68 -13.92 -23.18
N ALA A 13 -19.84 -14.88 -24.09
CA ALA A 13 -20.15 -14.65 -25.49
C ALA A 13 -21.57 -14.08 -25.67
N SER A 14 -21.72 -12.98 -26.41
CA SER A 14 -22.57 -12.87 -27.63
C SER A 14 -22.94 -11.42 -28.01
N ILE A 15 -22.68 -11.12 -29.29
CA ILE A 15 -23.33 -10.19 -30.25
C ILE A 15 -23.25 -8.66 -29.97
N ALA A 16 -22.73 -7.99 -30.99
CA ALA A 16 -22.41 -6.58 -31.13
C ALA A 16 -23.51 -5.57 -30.75
N PHE A 17 -23.16 -4.66 -29.85
CA PHE A 17 -23.46 -3.24 -29.97
C PHE A 17 -22.16 -2.49 -29.64
N ALA A 18 -21.65 -1.70 -30.58
CA ALA A 18 -20.46 -0.87 -30.39
C ALA A 18 -20.79 0.28 -29.44
N ALA A 19 -20.91 -0.01 -28.15
CA ALA A 19 -20.80 1.00 -27.11
C ALA A 19 -19.31 1.25 -26.90
N ALA A 20 -18.85 2.45 -27.23
CA ALA A 20 -17.54 2.92 -26.82
C ALA A 20 -17.38 2.61 -25.32
N LEU A 21 -16.52 1.65 -24.99
CA LEU A 21 -16.07 1.40 -23.64
C LEU A 21 -15.19 2.59 -23.27
N SER A 22 -15.83 3.70 -22.91
CA SER A 22 -15.19 4.70 -22.06
C SER A 22 -14.75 3.94 -20.82
N ALA A 23 -13.47 3.60 -20.76
CA ALA A 23 -12.83 3.19 -19.53
C ALA A 23 -12.93 4.39 -18.61
N SER A 24 -14.01 4.47 -17.83
CA SER A 24 -14.03 5.29 -16.63
C SER A 24 -12.91 4.76 -15.76
N ALA A 25 -11.76 5.45 -15.77
CA ALA A 25 -10.76 5.27 -14.74
C ALA A 25 -11.48 5.55 -13.42
N HIS A 26 -11.75 4.51 -12.64
CA HIS A 26 -12.32 4.72 -11.32
C HIS A 26 -11.32 5.55 -10.53
N ALA A 27 -11.81 6.61 -9.89
CA ALA A 27 -11.03 7.34 -8.92
C ALA A 27 -10.53 6.34 -7.86
N ASN A 28 -9.29 6.52 -7.45
CA ASN A 28 -8.70 5.72 -6.38
C ASN A 28 -9.61 5.74 -5.15
N MET A 29 -9.95 4.56 -4.62
CA MET A 29 -10.86 4.45 -3.47
C MET A 29 -10.18 4.81 -2.14
N LEU A 30 -8.86 4.95 -2.14
CA LEU A 30 -8.08 5.37 -0.98
C LEU A 30 -8.00 6.89 -0.88
N THR A 31 -8.16 7.39 0.33
CA THR A 31 -7.76 8.72 0.76
C THR A 31 -6.25 8.76 0.95
N ASN A 32 -5.62 9.83 0.47
CA ASN A 32 -4.18 10.08 0.61
C ASN A 32 -3.30 8.85 0.25
N PRO A 33 -3.44 8.32 -0.98
CA PRO A 33 -2.87 7.03 -1.36
C PRO A 33 -1.35 7.00 -1.54
N SER A 34 -0.71 8.16 -1.48
CA SER A 34 0.75 8.34 -1.51
C SER A 34 1.27 9.02 -0.23
N PHE A 35 0.45 9.15 0.82
CA PHE A 35 0.84 9.62 2.15
C PHE A 35 1.29 11.10 2.23
N GLU A 36 1.06 11.88 1.18
CA GLU A 36 1.51 13.28 1.02
C GLU A 36 0.88 14.24 2.03
N THR A 37 -0.30 13.91 2.57
CA THR A 37 -1.00 14.72 3.57
C THR A 37 -0.81 14.13 4.98
N GLY A 38 -0.18 14.89 5.87
CA GLY A 38 0.09 14.50 7.25
C GLY A 38 1.00 15.51 7.96
N PRO A 39 1.57 15.19 9.13
CA PRO A 39 2.39 16.12 9.90
C PRO A 39 3.64 16.57 9.12
N PRO A 40 4.24 17.70 9.49
CA PRO A 40 5.58 18.07 9.02
C PRO A 40 6.62 17.08 9.56
N VAL A 41 7.59 16.70 8.73
CA VAL A 41 8.66 15.74 9.06
C VAL A 41 10.02 16.36 8.74
N PRO A 42 10.52 17.30 9.55
CA PRO A 42 11.70 18.10 9.21
C PRO A 42 13.02 17.30 9.25
N SER A 43 13.07 16.20 10.01
CA SER A 43 14.21 15.29 10.10
C SER A 43 14.30 14.28 8.95
N GLY A 44 13.31 14.25 8.05
CA GLY A 44 13.19 13.23 7.00
C GLY A 44 12.48 11.95 7.45
N GLU A 45 12.39 11.71 8.75
CA GLU A 45 11.68 10.58 9.35
C GLU A 45 10.90 11.02 10.60
N MET A 46 9.72 10.43 10.80
CA MET A 46 8.89 10.63 11.98
C MET A 46 8.22 9.32 12.36
N GLN A 47 8.52 8.83 13.56
CA GLN A 47 7.83 7.67 14.13
C GLN A 47 6.37 8.03 14.48
N LEU A 48 5.45 7.13 14.15
CA LEU A 48 4.03 7.20 14.48
C LEU A 48 3.65 5.97 15.31
N ALA A 49 3.03 6.19 16.47
CA ALA A 49 2.61 5.13 17.37
C ALA A 49 1.34 4.41 16.90
N VAL A 50 1.08 3.25 17.50
CA VAL A 50 -0.12 2.45 17.24
C VAL A 50 -1.38 3.25 17.55
N GLY A 51 -2.37 3.18 16.66
CA GLY A 51 -3.62 3.94 16.77
C GLY A 51 -3.52 5.38 16.30
N GLU A 52 -2.33 5.87 15.92
CA GLU A 52 -2.21 7.21 15.35
C GLU A 52 -2.87 7.32 13.98
N THR A 53 -3.45 8.49 13.72
CA THR A 53 -4.17 8.86 12.50
C THR A 53 -3.61 10.13 11.85
N ALA A 54 -2.35 10.45 12.16
CA ALA A 54 -1.68 11.67 11.71
C ALA A 54 -1.49 11.73 10.19
N ILE A 55 -1.45 10.58 9.51
CA ILE A 55 -1.49 10.50 8.04
C ILE A 55 -2.96 10.42 7.63
N ASP A 56 -3.45 11.43 6.91
CA ASP A 56 -4.86 11.53 6.56
C ASP A 56 -5.38 10.25 5.91
N GLY A 57 -6.49 9.71 6.43
CA GLY A 57 -7.12 8.49 5.91
C GLY A 57 -6.46 7.17 6.35
N TRP A 58 -5.37 7.20 7.11
CA TRP A 58 -4.67 6.00 7.55
C TRP A 58 -4.63 5.90 9.07
N ILE A 59 -4.64 4.67 9.58
CA ILE A 59 -4.40 4.36 11.00
C ILE A 59 -3.24 3.37 11.13
N VAL A 60 -2.35 3.60 12.08
CA VAL A 60 -1.31 2.63 12.46
C VAL A 60 -1.96 1.48 13.24
N THR A 61 -1.82 0.24 12.75
CA THR A 61 -2.63 -0.90 13.24
C THR A 61 -1.88 -1.90 14.10
N ARG A 62 -0.54 -1.97 13.99
CA ARG A 62 0.27 -3.01 14.65
C ARG A 62 1.28 -2.43 15.62
N ALA A 63 2.57 -2.44 15.29
CA ALA A 63 3.62 -1.72 16.00
C ALA A 63 3.87 -0.35 15.33
N PRO A 64 4.67 0.53 15.96
CA PRO A 64 5.01 1.83 15.38
C PRO A 64 5.63 1.72 13.98
N ILE A 65 5.31 2.70 13.15
CA ILE A 65 5.84 2.86 11.78
C ILE A 65 6.54 4.22 11.68
N GLU A 66 7.23 4.46 10.56
CA GLU A 66 7.83 5.76 10.25
C GLU A 66 7.21 6.35 8.98
N LEU A 67 6.83 7.62 9.07
CA LEU A 67 6.58 8.47 7.93
C LEU A 67 7.91 9.04 7.44
N MET A 68 8.27 8.73 6.20
CA MET A 68 9.54 9.10 5.58
C MET A 68 9.31 10.18 4.52
N THR A 69 10.29 11.07 4.35
CA THR A 69 10.31 12.06 3.26
C THR A 69 11.52 11.93 2.36
N ASP A 70 11.49 12.68 1.26
CA ASP A 70 12.59 12.89 0.31
C ASP A 70 13.88 13.47 0.92
N ALA A 71 13.85 13.92 2.17
CA ALA A 71 15.05 14.31 2.92
C ALA A 71 15.85 13.11 3.45
N TYR A 72 15.24 11.92 3.55
CA TYR A 72 15.90 10.70 4.01
C TYR A 72 16.21 9.74 2.85
N TRP A 73 15.21 9.40 2.03
CA TRP A 73 15.39 8.60 0.83
C TRP A 73 14.42 8.99 -0.30
N GLU A 74 14.73 8.57 -1.53
CA GLU A 74 13.90 8.79 -2.72
C GLU A 74 12.55 8.07 -2.58
N PRO A 75 11.41 8.79 -2.58
CA PRO A 75 10.08 8.17 -2.56
C PRO A 75 9.67 7.69 -3.95
N ALA A 76 8.80 6.67 -4.03
CA ALA A 76 8.29 6.16 -5.30
C ALA A 76 7.42 7.19 -6.06
N GLN A 77 6.80 8.12 -5.33
CA GLN A 77 5.91 9.16 -5.83
C GLN A 77 5.91 10.31 -4.82
N GLY A 78 5.79 11.55 -5.32
CA GLY A 78 5.64 12.72 -4.45
C GLY A 78 6.86 12.95 -3.58
N THR A 79 6.67 13.28 -2.30
CA THR A 79 7.76 13.54 -1.36
C THR A 79 7.73 12.63 -0.14
N ARG A 80 6.80 11.66 -0.06
CA ARG A 80 6.61 10.84 1.14
C ARG A 80 6.51 9.34 0.85
N SER A 81 6.88 8.54 1.86
CA SER A 81 6.72 7.08 1.87
C SER A 81 6.63 6.57 3.31
N LEU A 82 6.50 5.25 3.51
CA LEU A 82 6.41 4.64 4.83
C LEU A 82 7.46 3.56 5.02
N ALA A 83 8.06 3.50 6.20
CA ALA A 83 8.78 2.34 6.70
C ALA A 83 7.94 1.66 7.80
N LEU A 84 7.70 0.36 7.66
CA LEU A 84 6.78 -0.36 8.55
C LEU A 84 7.46 -0.97 9.79
N ASN A 85 8.74 -0.70 10.03
CA ASN A 85 9.49 -1.25 11.17
C ASN A 85 10.26 -0.15 11.90
N ALA A 86 9.57 0.73 12.63
CA ALA A 86 10.23 1.74 13.47
C ALA A 86 10.79 1.17 14.78
N THR A 87 10.49 -0.10 15.07
CA THR A 87 10.92 -0.82 16.27
C THR A 87 11.28 -2.26 15.92
N SER A 88 11.62 -3.09 16.91
CA SER A 88 11.84 -4.53 16.75
C SER A 88 10.54 -5.34 16.65
N ALA A 89 9.36 -4.71 16.60
CA ALA A 89 8.09 -5.37 16.35
C ALA A 89 7.54 -4.97 14.96
N PRO A 90 6.89 -5.89 14.22
CA PRO A 90 6.39 -5.60 12.88
C PRO A 90 5.24 -4.60 12.92
N GLY A 91 5.44 -3.46 12.27
CA GLY A 91 4.43 -2.42 12.14
C GLY A 91 3.42 -2.70 11.04
N GLY A 92 2.42 -1.83 10.97
CA GLY A 92 1.35 -1.94 9.99
C GLY A 92 0.48 -0.70 9.94
N ILE A 93 -0.15 -0.50 8.79
CA ILE A 93 -1.02 0.64 8.52
C ILE A 93 -2.24 0.17 7.72
N GLY A 94 -3.41 0.74 8.02
CA GLY A 94 -4.65 0.34 7.37
C GLY A 94 -5.57 1.49 7.02
N GLN A 95 -6.42 1.26 6.03
CA GLN A 95 -7.52 2.14 5.65
C GLN A 95 -8.76 1.31 5.31
N THR A 96 -9.91 1.75 5.80
CA THR A 96 -11.21 1.12 5.50
C THR A 96 -11.87 1.85 4.35
N ILE A 97 -12.23 1.10 3.31
CA ILE A 97 -12.95 1.62 2.13
C ILE A 97 -14.34 0.99 2.03
N PRO A 98 -15.32 1.69 1.42
CA PRO A 98 -16.59 1.07 1.06
C PRO A 98 -16.36 -0.01 -0.01
N THR A 99 -17.00 -1.17 0.15
CA THR A 99 -16.93 -2.29 -0.81
C THR A 99 -18.31 -2.88 -1.07
N TYR A 100 -18.40 -3.83 -1.99
CA TYR A 100 -19.59 -4.64 -2.20
C TYR A 100 -19.22 -6.12 -2.09
N ALA A 101 -19.98 -6.86 -1.29
CA ALA A 101 -19.77 -8.30 -1.14
C ALA A 101 -19.86 -9.01 -2.51
N GLY A 102 -18.91 -9.90 -2.79
CA GLY A 102 -18.78 -10.62 -4.06
C GLY A 102 -18.05 -9.86 -5.17
N VAL A 103 -17.69 -8.58 -4.97
CA VAL A 103 -16.92 -7.80 -5.95
C VAL A 103 -15.42 -7.98 -5.70
N ALA A 104 -14.67 -8.25 -6.78
CA ALA A 104 -13.21 -8.27 -6.76
C ALA A 104 -12.64 -6.85 -6.83
N TYR A 105 -11.61 -6.59 -6.04
CA TYR A 105 -10.88 -5.32 -5.97
C TYR A 105 -9.41 -5.60 -6.22
N ARG A 106 -8.79 -4.77 -7.06
CA ARG A 106 -7.36 -4.75 -7.37
C ARG A 106 -6.67 -3.67 -6.54
N VAL A 107 -5.54 -4.02 -5.94
CA VAL A 107 -4.62 -3.17 -5.19
C VAL A 107 -3.31 -3.09 -5.96
N ASP A 108 -2.87 -1.88 -6.28
CA ASP A 108 -1.59 -1.58 -6.91
C ASP A 108 -0.73 -0.73 -5.99
N PHE A 109 0.49 -1.16 -5.71
CA PHE A 109 1.40 -0.46 -4.79
C PHE A 109 2.85 -0.59 -5.24
N GLN A 110 3.70 0.23 -4.64
CA GLN A 110 5.16 0.19 -4.83
C GLN A 110 5.79 -0.39 -3.57
N LEU A 111 6.76 -1.27 -3.73
CA LEU A 111 7.53 -1.86 -2.64
C LEU A 111 9.02 -1.64 -2.86
N SER A 112 9.69 -1.27 -1.78
CA SER A 112 11.14 -1.27 -1.64
C SER A 112 11.48 -1.75 -0.22
N GLY A 113 12.77 -1.83 0.08
CA GLY A 113 13.29 -2.12 1.40
C GLY A 113 14.43 -1.17 1.72
N GLU A 114 14.52 -0.77 2.99
CA GLU A 114 15.61 0.05 3.49
C GLU A 114 16.97 -0.59 3.14
N PRO A 115 17.84 0.11 2.41
CA PRO A 115 19.22 -0.31 2.16
C PRO A 115 20.05 -0.41 3.44
N PHE A 116 21.20 -1.08 3.38
CA PHE A 116 22.19 -1.16 4.48
C PHE A 116 21.68 -1.74 5.81
N THR A 117 20.51 -2.39 5.82
CA THR A 117 19.93 -3.01 7.00
C THR A 117 19.76 -4.52 6.81
N THR A 118 19.89 -5.27 7.90
CA THR A 118 19.69 -6.73 7.92
C THR A 118 18.30 -7.08 8.46
N PRO A 119 17.66 -8.16 7.95
CA PRO A 119 18.03 -8.93 6.76
C PRO A 119 17.84 -8.13 5.47
N ALA A 120 18.61 -8.40 4.42
CA ALA A 120 18.48 -7.67 3.15
C ALA A 120 17.12 -7.89 2.47
N VAL A 121 16.53 -9.08 2.63
CA VAL A 121 15.18 -9.38 2.13
C VAL A 121 14.14 -8.87 3.12
N LYS A 122 13.33 -7.91 2.70
CA LYS A 122 12.19 -7.38 3.45
C LYS A 122 10.91 -8.08 3.02
N TRP A 123 9.99 -8.28 3.95
CA TRP A 123 8.71 -8.94 3.71
C TRP A 123 7.54 -8.07 4.12
N LEU A 124 6.52 -8.03 3.26
CA LEU A 124 5.29 -7.28 3.42
C LEU A 124 4.10 -8.22 3.21
N ARG A 125 3.10 -8.15 4.09
CA ARG A 125 1.78 -8.75 3.89
C ARG A 125 0.74 -7.67 3.63
N LEU A 126 0.00 -7.83 2.54
CA LEU A 126 -1.27 -7.16 2.33
C LEU A 126 -2.39 -8.08 2.81
N SER A 127 -3.36 -7.53 3.53
CA SER A 127 -4.57 -8.27 3.92
C SER A 127 -5.83 -7.44 3.71
N ALA A 128 -6.91 -8.10 3.30
CA ALA A 128 -8.22 -7.51 3.05
C ALA A 128 -9.28 -8.61 3.02
N ALA A 129 -10.45 -8.38 3.62
CA ALA A 129 -11.60 -9.30 3.58
C ALA A 129 -11.26 -10.76 3.96
N GLY A 130 -10.39 -10.95 4.97
CA GLY A 130 -9.92 -12.27 5.42
C GLY A 130 -8.91 -12.97 4.48
N GLN A 131 -8.57 -12.35 3.35
CA GLN A 131 -7.56 -12.81 2.39
C GLN A 131 -6.24 -12.06 2.61
N HIS A 132 -5.13 -12.62 2.14
CA HIS A 132 -3.83 -11.97 2.16
C HIS A 132 -2.93 -12.42 1.00
N ALA A 133 -1.88 -11.65 0.75
CA ALA A 133 -0.74 -12.03 -0.06
C ALA A 133 0.55 -11.45 0.53
N ASP A 134 1.64 -12.20 0.38
CA ASP A 134 2.96 -11.83 0.86
C ASP A 134 3.85 -11.43 -0.31
N PHE A 135 4.62 -10.38 -0.10
CA PHE A 135 5.55 -9.79 -1.04
C PHE A 135 6.90 -9.66 -0.37
N SER A 136 7.95 -9.70 -1.19
CA SER A 136 9.30 -9.49 -0.70
C SER A 136 10.09 -8.58 -1.62
N PHE A 137 11.15 -8.00 -1.07
CA PHE A 137 12.06 -7.13 -1.77
C PHE A 137 13.48 -7.32 -1.23
N ASP A 138 14.46 -7.50 -2.10
CA ASP A 138 15.88 -7.61 -1.73
C ASP A 138 16.55 -6.24 -1.88
N SER A 139 16.92 -5.62 -0.75
CA SER A 139 17.56 -4.29 -0.73
C SER A 139 19.09 -4.33 -0.86
N SER A 140 19.70 -5.49 -1.15
CA SER A 140 21.17 -5.66 -1.19
C SER A 140 21.91 -4.71 -2.15
N ASN A 141 21.26 -4.27 -3.23
CA ASN A 141 21.87 -3.47 -4.29
C ASN A 141 21.23 -2.07 -4.45
N ASN A 142 20.65 -1.54 -3.37
CA ASN A 142 19.96 -0.25 -3.40
C ASN A 142 20.65 0.79 -2.52
N TRP A 143 20.27 2.05 -2.71
CA TRP A 143 20.76 3.20 -1.95
C TRP A 143 19.59 4.11 -1.60
N HIS A 144 19.76 4.99 -0.61
CA HIS A 144 18.71 5.96 -0.23
C HIS A 144 18.32 6.89 -1.39
N TRP A 145 19.21 7.19 -2.33
CA TRP A 145 18.92 7.98 -3.54
C TRP A 145 18.56 7.13 -4.77
N ALA A 146 18.45 5.81 -4.60
CA ALA A 146 18.10 4.85 -5.64
C ALA A 146 17.43 3.65 -4.97
N MET A 147 16.24 3.89 -4.43
CA MET A 147 15.52 2.91 -3.60
C MET A 147 15.03 1.70 -4.38
N GLY A 148 15.00 1.76 -5.71
CA GLY A 148 14.65 0.62 -6.56
C GLY A 148 13.20 0.15 -6.38
N TRP A 149 12.26 1.07 -6.13
CA TRP A 149 10.83 0.77 -5.97
C TRP A 149 10.30 -0.10 -7.12
N THR A 150 9.60 -1.18 -6.75
CA THR A 150 9.01 -2.12 -7.70
C THR A 150 7.49 -2.17 -7.59
N PRO A 151 6.77 -2.20 -8.74
CA PRO A 151 5.31 -2.27 -8.73
C PRO A 151 4.82 -3.67 -8.39
N HIS A 152 3.80 -3.74 -7.56
CA HIS A 152 3.09 -4.97 -7.22
C HIS A 152 1.58 -4.80 -7.39
N THR A 153 0.92 -5.91 -7.72
CA THR A 153 -0.52 -6.00 -7.87
C THR A 153 -1.05 -7.19 -7.09
N TRP A 154 -2.15 -6.98 -6.38
CA TRP A 154 -2.90 -8.03 -5.72
C TRP A 154 -4.41 -7.81 -5.94
N SER A 155 -5.20 -8.88 -5.92
CA SER A 155 -6.66 -8.77 -5.95
C SER A 155 -7.28 -9.54 -4.79
N PHE A 156 -8.36 -9.01 -4.21
CA PHE A 156 -9.16 -9.67 -3.19
C PHE A 156 -10.65 -9.56 -3.53
N THR A 157 -11.45 -10.52 -3.09
CA THR A 157 -12.93 -10.42 -3.19
C THR A 157 -13.50 -9.91 -1.88
N ALA A 158 -14.22 -8.79 -1.90
CA ALA A 158 -14.85 -8.26 -0.69
C ALA A 158 -16.00 -9.18 -0.25
N ILE A 159 -16.19 -9.29 1.07
CA ILE A 159 -17.24 -10.13 1.68
C ILE A 159 -18.31 -9.30 2.40
N ALA A 160 -18.15 -7.98 2.43
CA ALA A 160 -19.02 -7.05 3.16
C ALA A 160 -19.10 -5.70 2.42
N SER A 161 -19.96 -4.81 2.94
CA SER A 161 -20.14 -3.44 2.43
C SER A 161 -18.96 -2.49 2.75
N SER A 162 -18.01 -2.94 3.56
CA SER A 162 -16.76 -2.24 3.83
C SER A 162 -15.63 -3.26 4.02
N THR A 163 -14.41 -2.85 3.65
CA THR A 163 -13.20 -3.67 3.82
C THR A 163 -12.06 -2.80 4.31
N THR A 164 -11.39 -3.24 5.37
CA THR A 164 -10.07 -2.71 5.75
C THR A 164 -9.00 -3.37 4.90
N ILE A 165 -8.19 -2.57 4.22
CA ILE A 165 -6.93 -3.02 3.64
C ILE A 165 -5.83 -2.67 4.65
N GLU A 166 -5.02 -3.66 5.01
CA GLU A 166 -3.87 -3.50 5.88
C GLU A 166 -2.58 -3.90 5.16
N PHE A 167 -1.56 -3.05 5.28
CA PHE A 167 -0.17 -3.32 4.95
C PHE A 167 0.58 -3.60 6.24
N SER A 168 1.28 -4.72 6.34
CA SER A 168 2.01 -5.10 7.54
C SER A 168 3.36 -5.71 7.22
N SER A 169 4.37 -5.36 8.00
CA SER A 169 5.66 -6.04 7.95
C SER A 169 5.51 -7.46 8.49
N LEU A 170 6.33 -8.40 7.98
CA LEU A 170 6.34 -9.78 8.47
C LEU A 170 7.52 -10.15 9.36
N MET A 171 8.47 -9.24 9.63
CA MET A 171 9.72 -9.47 10.40
C MET A 171 10.31 -10.89 10.32
N ASN A 172 11.44 -11.01 9.64
CA ASN A 172 12.27 -12.21 9.73
C ASN A 172 13.62 -11.87 10.37
#